data_AF-A0A8B6CGH6-F1
#
_entry.id   AF-A0A8B6CGH6-F1
#
_cell.length_a   1.000
_cell.length_b   1.000
_cell.length_c   1.000
_cell.angle_alpha   90.00
_cell.angle_beta   90.00
_cell.angle_gamma   90.00
#
_symmetry.space_group_name_H-M   'P 1'
#
loop_
_entity.id
_entity.type
_entity.pdbx_description
1 polymer ?
#
loop_
_entity_poly.entity_id
_entity_poly.type
_entity_poly.pdbx_seq_one_letter_code
_entity_poly.pdbx_strand_id
1 'polypeptide(L)'
;MSNNDTCALCELYGVVYLCEYCGLKLCGACLPDHQNKSCSDIWFASSSCNCALHDIIVSGYCSECSELTCVECEDHSKHVILPVKVVHNNIKRDLHLVKDDFDIICGKLNSYDKLCTSKMKELSLIKQQIEYEGNKWMYHILRKKQYLVSIVEGKIDQLQDNCQELELLLTTAKACFSNLENSDVWTFLKSWLKIKNTKEEFESMEPCSYLLQKLKFRPGVEDSFDVSSLFGNLTVDINQDNEKVEFKEDIESYEEEVEKLSIHLQESQGETGPQKATAYKKKGIELQDGLKERRRRYAKWTDYMNAREKDQQKVFLSQLKIKEEKDNIYKCEQLKDENSAIAQELDSLKKESHQKVTNMLRNHKDEVDSFQKQNQDLQHRLSRKQDELKSLKAVVNSVIELKKGNAKSSVYV
;
A
#
# COMPACT_ATOMS: atom_id res chain seq x y z
N MET A 1 5.24 41.17 28.64
CA MET A 1 5.94 41.80 27.50
C MET A 1 5.60 41.00 26.26
N SER A 2 5.13 41.66 25.20
CA SER A 2 4.74 41.00 23.96
C SER A 2 6.01 40.57 23.20
N ASN A 3 5.91 39.57 22.31
CA ASN A 3 7.04 39.06 21.48
C ASN A 3 7.71 40.11 20.54
N ASN A 4 7.44 41.40 20.74
CA ASN A 4 7.90 42.52 19.92
C ASN A 4 8.83 43.50 20.65
N ASP A 5 9.13 43.30 21.93
CA ASP A 5 9.99 44.25 22.67
C ASP A 5 11.46 43.95 22.36
N THR A 6 12.02 44.66 21.36
CA THR A 6 13.44 44.63 21.03
C THR A 6 14.27 45.44 22.03
N CYS A 7 15.41 44.91 22.48
CA CYS A 7 16.39 45.64 23.28
C CYS A 7 16.81 46.95 22.57
N ALA A 8 16.98 48.04 23.31
CA ALA A 8 17.37 49.36 22.76
C ALA A 8 18.68 49.35 21.94
N LEU A 9 19.54 48.35 22.13
CA LEU A 9 20.75 48.13 21.31
C LEU A 9 20.46 47.49 19.94
N CYS A 10 19.32 46.82 19.76
CA CYS A 10 18.94 46.13 18.52
C CYS A 10 18.46 47.08 17.41
N GLU A 11 17.93 48.26 17.75
CA GLU A 11 17.50 49.26 16.75
C GLU A 11 18.68 49.88 15.98
N LEU A 12 19.90 49.83 16.55
CA LEU A 12 21.08 50.49 15.99
C LEU A 12 21.90 49.63 15.01
N TYR A 13 21.80 48.29 15.06
CA TYR A 13 22.74 47.41 14.34
C TYR A 13 22.12 46.41 13.36
N GLY A 14 20.79 46.39 13.18
CA GLY A 14 20.10 45.75 12.04
C GLY A 14 20.22 44.23 11.87
N VAL A 15 21.06 43.53 12.63
CA VAL A 15 21.23 42.08 12.55
C VAL A 15 20.68 41.41 13.81
N VAL A 16 19.61 40.65 13.63
CA VAL A 16 18.86 39.99 14.70
C VAL A 16 18.93 38.48 14.50
N TYR A 17 19.45 37.78 15.52
CA TYR A 17 19.51 36.32 15.58
C TYR A 17 18.37 35.79 16.45
N LEU A 18 17.71 34.71 16.03
CA LEU A 18 16.74 34.02 16.86
C LEU A 18 17.45 32.98 17.72
N CYS A 19 17.25 33.03 19.04
CA CYS A 19 17.67 31.95 19.92
C CYS A 19 16.73 30.75 19.76
N GLU A 20 17.24 29.61 19.28
CA GLU A 20 16.45 28.40 19.02
C GLU A 20 15.82 27.80 20.28
N TYR A 21 16.36 28.11 21.47
CA TYR A 21 15.86 27.57 22.74
C TYR A 21 14.69 28.35 23.35
N CYS A 22 14.63 29.67 23.15
CA CYS A 22 13.61 30.52 23.79
C CYS A 22 12.83 31.43 22.82
N GLY A 23 13.20 31.45 21.53
CA GLY A 23 12.51 32.24 20.51
C GLY A 23 12.79 33.74 20.53
N LEU A 24 13.68 34.22 21.42
CA LEU A 24 14.01 35.64 21.52
C LEU A 24 14.93 36.11 20.38
N LYS A 25 14.67 37.34 19.94
CA LYS A 25 15.44 38.08 18.94
C LYS A 25 16.59 38.84 19.61
N LEU A 26 17.82 38.39 19.42
CA LEU A 26 19.04 38.92 20.05
C LEU A 26 19.98 39.54 19.03
N CYS A 27 20.66 40.63 19.36
CA CYS A 27 21.75 41.14 18.52
C CYS A 27 23.03 40.31 18.73
N GLY A 28 23.96 40.39 17.78
CA GLY A 28 25.22 39.64 17.81
C GLY A 28 26.10 39.89 19.04
N ALA A 29 25.94 41.04 19.72
CA ALA A 29 26.65 41.35 20.95
C ALA A 29 26.06 40.66 22.19
N CYS A 30 24.75 40.40 22.20
CA CYS A 30 24.06 39.75 23.31
C CYS A 30 24.03 38.21 23.18
N LEU A 31 24.23 37.68 21.98
CA LEU A 31 24.18 36.24 21.70
C LEU A 31 25.21 35.41 22.52
N PRO A 32 26.48 35.83 22.69
CA PRO A 32 27.48 35.04 23.42
C PRO A 32 27.17 34.93 24.91
N ASP A 33 26.69 36.01 25.53
CA ASP A 33 26.27 36.02 26.94
C ASP A 33 24.98 35.20 27.15
N HIS A 34 24.11 35.14 26.14
CA HIS A 34 22.86 34.39 26.16
C HIS A 34 23.03 32.89 25.88
N GLN A 35 24.09 32.49 25.17
CA GLN A 35 24.44 31.07 24.93
C GLN A 35 25.18 30.45 26.12
N ASN A 36 25.90 31.24 26.91
CA ASN A 36 26.70 30.76 28.04
C ASN A 36 25.96 30.71 29.39
N LYS A 37 24.72 31.21 29.44
CA LYS A 37 23.85 31.14 30.62
C LYS A 37 22.56 30.43 30.26
N SER A 38 22.03 29.61 31.18
CA SER A 38 20.70 29.03 30.95
C SER A 38 19.71 30.19 30.81
N CYS A 39 18.73 30.10 29.90
CA CYS A 39 17.74 31.17 29.70
C CYS A 39 17.03 31.58 31.00
N SER A 40 16.98 30.68 31.99
CA SER A 40 16.51 30.94 33.35
C SER A 40 17.39 31.90 34.15
N ASP A 41 18.71 31.96 33.94
CA ASP A 41 19.62 32.73 34.80
C ASP A 41 19.67 34.23 34.43
N ILE A 42 19.34 34.59 33.19
CA ILE A 42 19.39 35.98 32.71
C ILE A 42 18.15 36.77 33.17
N TRP A 43 17.02 36.10 33.38
CA TRP A 43 15.76 36.75 33.77
C TRP A 43 15.70 37.22 35.23
N PHE A 44 16.57 36.71 36.12
CA PHE A 44 16.47 36.97 37.56
C PHE A 44 17.43 38.05 38.10
N ALA A 45 18.22 38.72 37.25
CA ALA A 45 19.19 39.71 37.70
C ALA A 45 18.58 41.06 38.16
N SER A 46 17.29 41.31 37.88
CA SER A 46 16.50 42.39 38.50
C SER A 46 15.27 41.79 39.16
N SER A 47 15.45 41.19 40.34
CA SER A 47 14.54 40.20 40.96
C SER A 47 13.23 40.75 41.53
N SER A 48 12.76 41.92 41.09
CA SER A 48 11.47 42.48 41.51
C SER A 48 10.87 43.34 40.40
N CYS A 49 9.62 43.04 40.03
CA CYS A 49 8.83 43.83 39.09
C CYS A 49 7.93 44.77 39.88
N ASN A 50 7.85 46.04 39.50
CA ASN A 50 6.86 46.95 40.07
C ASN A 50 5.49 46.69 39.44
N CYS A 51 4.45 46.91 40.24
CA CYS A 51 3.06 46.89 39.80
C CYS A 51 2.83 48.00 38.79
N ALA A 52 2.14 47.68 37.70
CA ALA A 52 1.84 48.63 36.62
C ALA A 52 1.02 49.84 37.09
N LEU A 53 0.28 49.72 38.20
CA LEU A 53 -0.60 50.77 38.71
C LEU A 53 -0.04 51.52 39.93
N HIS A 54 0.79 50.86 40.75
CA HIS A 54 1.13 51.37 42.10
C HIS A 54 2.62 51.63 42.33
N ASP A 55 3.51 51.46 41.35
CA ASP A 55 4.98 51.61 41.47
C ASP A 55 5.61 50.91 42.70
N ILE A 56 4.94 49.88 43.20
CA ILE A 56 5.35 49.05 44.33
C ILE A 56 5.61 47.64 43.82
N ILE A 57 6.57 46.96 44.46
CA ILE A 57 6.96 45.59 44.09
C ILE A 57 5.76 44.63 44.19
N VAL A 58 5.58 43.85 43.13
CA VAL A 58 4.60 42.76 43.06
C VAL A 58 4.98 41.66 44.03
N SER A 59 4.07 41.33 44.94
CA SER A 59 4.35 40.46 46.11
C SER A 59 3.38 39.28 46.25
N GLY A 60 2.26 39.30 45.52
CA GLY A 60 1.22 38.28 45.57
C GLY A 60 0.81 37.75 44.19
N TYR A 61 0.12 36.61 44.18
CA TYR A 61 -0.57 36.05 43.03
C TYR A 61 -2.03 35.85 43.41
N CYS A 62 -2.95 36.45 42.65
CA CYS A 62 -4.38 36.28 42.84
C CYS A 62 -4.83 35.02 42.10
N SER A 63 -5.29 34.00 42.84
CA SER A 63 -5.73 32.73 42.22
C SER A 63 -7.00 32.88 41.38
N GLU A 64 -7.86 33.85 41.72
CA GLU A 64 -9.13 34.09 41.04
C GLU A 64 -8.95 34.82 39.72
N CYS A 65 -8.00 35.75 39.65
CA CYS A 65 -7.67 36.49 38.42
C CYS A 65 -6.56 35.82 37.59
N SER A 66 -5.85 34.86 38.17
CA SER A 66 -4.65 34.24 37.57
C SER A 66 -3.54 35.24 37.22
N GLU A 67 -3.39 36.28 38.05
CA GLU A 67 -2.48 37.41 37.80
C GLU A 67 -1.59 37.70 39.02
N LEU A 68 -0.39 38.21 38.74
CA LEU A 68 0.53 38.72 39.76
C LEU A 68 0.10 40.13 40.19
N THR A 69 0.05 40.38 41.50
CA THR A 69 -0.50 41.61 42.07
C THR A 69 0.31 42.15 43.26
N CYS A 70 0.18 43.44 43.54
CA CYS A 70 0.74 44.08 44.73
C CYS A 70 -0.33 44.24 45.83
N VAL A 71 0.12 44.60 47.03
CA VAL A 71 -0.76 44.73 48.21
C VAL A 71 -1.79 45.86 48.09
N GLU A 72 -1.55 46.84 47.21
CA GLU A 72 -2.39 48.04 47.09
C GLU A 72 -3.44 47.97 45.97
N CYS A 73 -3.47 46.89 45.17
CA CYS A 73 -4.48 46.75 44.13
C CYS A 73 -5.87 46.48 44.73
N GLU A 74 -6.70 47.53 44.78
CA GLU A 74 -8.07 47.48 45.35
C GLU A 74 -8.97 46.43 44.68
N ASP A 75 -8.76 46.19 43.38
CA ASP A 75 -9.49 45.19 42.58
C ASP A 75 -9.32 43.74 43.09
N HIS A 76 -8.30 43.48 43.93
CA HIS A 76 -8.04 42.17 44.52
C HIS A 76 -8.26 42.12 46.04
N SER A 77 -8.81 43.19 46.63
CA SER A 77 -9.02 43.30 48.08
C SER A 77 -9.92 42.20 48.68
N LYS A 78 -10.75 41.55 47.86
CA LYS A 78 -11.64 40.45 48.25
C LYS A 78 -11.19 39.07 47.78
N HIS A 79 -10.12 38.99 46.99
CA HIS A 79 -9.66 37.73 46.41
C HIS A 79 -8.61 37.06 47.29
N VAL A 80 -8.45 35.75 47.13
CA VAL A 80 -7.36 35.02 47.77
C VAL A 80 -6.04 35.34 47.07
N ILE A 81 -5.13 36.00 47.80
CA ILE A 81 -3.78 36.33 47.33
C ILE A 81 -2.77 35.38 47.98
N LEU A 82 -2.07 34.60 47.16
CA LEU A 82 -1.00 33.70 47.59
C LEU A 82 0.36 34.40 47.49
N PRO A 83 1.29 34.16 48.41
CA PRO A 83 2.64 34.69 48.29
C PRO A 83 3.32 34.17 47.01
N VAL A 84 3.96 35.07 46.26
CA VAL A 84 4.64 34.73 44.98
C VAL A 84 5.62 33.57 45.13
N LYS A 85 6.33 33.48 46.27
CA LYS A 85 7.27 32.40 46.56
C LYS A 85 6.60 31.01 46.61
N VAL A 86 5.36 30.95 47.13
CA VAL A 86 4.60 29.70 47.23
C VAL A 86 4.12 29.26 45.84
N VAL A 87 3.58 30.20 45.07
CA VAL A 87 3.11 29.94 43.70
C VAL A 87 4.27 29.57 42.78
N HIS A 88 5.39 30.28 42.86
CA HIS A 88 6.61 29.96 42.13
C HIS A 88 7.10 28.53 42.41
N ASN A 89 7.14 28.12 43.68
CA ASN A 89 7.57 26.77 44.05
C ASN A 89 6.61 25.69 43.55
N ASN A 90 5.30 25.98 43.54
CA ASN A 90 4.30 25.04 43.01
C ASN A 90 4.41 24.92 41.48
N ILE A 91 4.44 26.05 40.76
CA ILE A 91 4.64 26.06 39.30
C ILE A 91 5.95 25.37 38.91
N LYS A 92 7.04 25.62 39.65
CA LYS A 92 8.32 24.95 39.41
C LYS A 92 8.22 23.43 39.60
N ARG A 93 7.49 22.98 40.62
CA ARG A 93 7.25 21.55 40.87
C ARG A 93 6.43 20.92 39.73
N ASP A 94 5.35 21.60 39.32
CA ASP A 94 4.47 21.13 38.26
C ASP A 94 5.18 21.09 36.91
N LEU A 95 6.01 22.10 36.61
CA LEU A 95 6.87 22.12 35.41
C LEU A 95 7.91 20.99 35.42
N HIS A 96 8.46 20.63 36.59
CA HIS A 96 9.35 19.47 36.70
C HIS A 96 8.64 18.16 36.38
N LEU A 97 7.40 17.96 36.87
CA LEU A 97 6.60 16.79 36.55
C LEU A 97 6.27 16.71 35.04
N VAL A 98 5.90 17.85 34.44
CA VAL A 98 5.65 17.93 32.99
C VAL A 98 6.93 17.67 32.18
N LYS A 99 8.09 18.10 32.67
CA LYS A 99 9.38 17.83 32.02
C LYS A 99 9.71 16.35 31.99
N ASP A 100 9.51 15.63 33.10
CA ASP A 100 9.76 14.20 33.16
C ASP A 100 8.84 13.43 32.18
N ASP A 101 7.56 13.81 32.11
CA ASP A 101 6.61 13.25 31.14
C ASP A 101 7.01 13.57 29.69
N PHE A 102 7.48 14.80 29.43
CA PHE A 102 7.96 15.22 28.12
C PHE A 102 9.21 14.44 27.68
N ASP A 103 10.18 14.25 28.57
CA ASP A 103 11.39 13.48 28.32
C ASP A 103 11.07 12.00 28.03
N ILE A 104 10.07 11.43 28.72
CA ILE A 104 9.56 10.07 28.43
C ILE A 104 8.92 10.00 27.03
N ILE A 105 8.11 11.00 26.66
CA ILE A 105 7.47 11.07 25.34
C ILE A 105 8.53 11.22 24.24
N CYS A 106 9.51 12.11 24.42
CA CYS A 106 10.63 12.28 23.51
C CYS A 106 11.47 11.01 23.37
N GLY A 107 11.70 10.27 24.47
CA GLY A 107 12.36 8.97 24.43
C GLY A 107 11.61 7.93 23.60
N LYS A 108 10.27 7.87 23.73
CA LYS A 108 9.41 7.02 22.90
C LYS A 108 9.44 7.44 21.43
N LEU A 109 9.34 8.73 21.12
CA LEU A 109 9.40 9.22 19.75
C LEU A 109 10.74 8.88 19.07
N ASN A 110 11.86 9.01 19.79
CA ASN A 110 13.18 8.61 19.29
C ASN A 110 13.31 7.09 19.05
N SER A 111 12.60 6.26 19.82
CA SER A 111 12.59 4.80 19.57
C SER A 111 11.76 4.45 18.33
N TYR A 112 10.63 5.14 18.12
CA TYR A 112 9.83 5.01 16.91
C TYR A 112 10.60 5.47 15.66
N ASP A 113 11.33 6.58 15.72
CA ASP A 113 12.13 7.06 14.59
C ASP A 113 13.23 6.05 14.19
N LYS A 114 13.91 5.45 15.17
CA LYS A 114 14.87 4.35 14.94
C LYS A 114 14.21 3.13 14.30
N LEU A 115 13.02 2.74 14.79
CA LEU A 115 12.26 1.62 14.23
C LEU A 115 11.84 1.89 12.77
N CYS A 116 11.30 3.09 12.50
CA CYS A 116 10.93 3.53 11.15
C CYS A 116 12.14 3.53 10.22
N THR A 117 13.29 4.06 10.65
CA THR A 117 14.54 4.06 9.88
C THR A 117 15.02 2.64 9.58
N SER A 118 14.92 1.72 10.55
CA SER A 118 15.26 0.31 10.34
C SER A 118 14.33 -0.34 9.32
N LYS A 119 13.02 -0.10 9.41
CA LYS A 119 12.03 -0.65 8.48
C LYS A 119 12.17 -0.09 7.06
N MET A 120 12.51 1.19 6.93
CA MET A 120 12.82 1.79 5.62
C MET A 120 14.04 1.15 4.96
N LYS A 121 15.07 0.79 5.75
CA LYS A 121 16.23 0.04 5.23
C LYS A 121 15.85 -1.37 4.77
N GLU A 122 15.04 -2.09 5.54
CA GLU A 122 14.52 -3.41 5.14
C GLU A 122 13.73 -3.33 3.83
N LEU A 123 12.83 -2.35 3.69
CA LEU A 123 12.06 -2.14 2.46
C LEU A 123 12.94 -1.80 1.26
N SER A 124 14.00 -1.01 1.47
CA SER A 124 14.98 -0.69 0.41
C SER A 124 15.71 -1.95 -0.08
N LEU A 125 16.07 -2.88 0.81
CA LEU A 125 16.70 -4.15 0.44
C LEU A 125 15.75 -5.05 -0.33
N ILE A 126 14.47 -5.14 0.11
CA ILE A 126 13.44 -5.89 -0.61
C ILE A 126 13.25 -5.33 -2.02
N LYS A 127 13.19 -4.00 -2.18
CA LYS A 127 13.09 -3.35 -3.49
C LYS A 127 14.26 -3.73 -4.41
N GLN A 128 15.49 -3.67 -3.91
CA GLN A 128 16.68 -4.08 -4.67
C GLN A 128 16.63 -5.56 -5.08
N GLN A 129 16.15 -6.44 -4.19
CA GLN A 129 16.01 -7.86 -4.50
C GLN A 129 14.95 -8.10 -5.60
N ILE A 130 13.82 -7.40 -5.54
CA ILE A 130 12.77 -7.47 -6.57
C ILE A 130 13.31 -6.98 -7.92
N GLU A 131 14.04 -5.86 -7.94
CA GLU A 131 14.66 -5.34 -9.16
C GLU A 131 15.70 -6.31 -9.74
N TYR A 132 16.53 -6.92 -8.88
CA TYR A 132 17.51 -7.92 -9.29
C TYR A 132 16.86 -9.17 -9.91
N GLU A 133 15.86 -9.75 -9.22
CA GLU A 133 15.15 -10.93 -9.74
C GLU A 133 14.33 -10.59 -10.99
N GLY A 134 13.73 -9.40 -11.05
CA GLY A 134 13.03 -8.90 -12.24
C GLY A 134 13.95 -8.80 -13.46
N ASN A 135 15.14 -8.22 -13.28
CA ASN A 135 16.15 -8.12 -14.34
C ASN A 135 16.65 -9.50 -14.78
N LYS A 136 16.84 -10.44 -13.85
CA LYS A 136 17.22 -11.82 -14.16
C LYS A 136 16.14 -12.53 -14.98
N TRP A 137 14.87 -12.39 -14.61
CA TRP A 137 13.74 -12.91 -15.38
C TRP A 137 13.67 -12.31 -16.79
N MET A 138 13.83 -11.00 -16.90
CA MET A 138 13.84 -10.30 -18.20
C MET A 138 14.98 -10.80 -19.09
N TYR A 139 16.19 -10.99 -18.54
CA TYR A 139 17.31 -11.60 -19.26
C TYR A 139 17.00 -13.01 -19.78
N HIS A 140 16.38 -13.86 -18.95
CA HIS A 140 15.98 -15.21 -19.38
C HIS A 140 14.91 -15.19 -20.48
N ILE A 141 13.94 -14.28 -20.41
CA ILE A 141 12.91 -14.10 -21.44
C ILE A 141 13.55 -13.64 -22.76
N LEU A 142 14.41 -12.63 -22.72
CA LEU A 142 15.10 -12.13 -23.92
C LEU A 142 15.98 -13.21 -24.57
N ARG A 143 16.69 -14.00 -23.76
CA ARG A 143 17.50 -15.11 -24.27
C ARG A 143 16.66 -16.22 -24.90
N LYS A 144 15.51 -16.56 -24.31
CA LYS A 144 14.55 -17.51 -24.91
C LYS A 144 13.98 -16.97 -26.22
N LYS A 145 13.64 -15.68 -26.28
CA LYS A 145 13.19 -15.03 -27.52
C LYS A 145 14.24 -15.13 -28.62
N GLN A 146 15.50 -14.81 -28.33
CA GLN A 146 16.60 -14.94 -29.30
C GLN A 146 16.78 -16.38 -29.80
N TYR A 147 16.69 -17.37 -28.90
CA TYR A 147 16.75 -18.78 -29.28
C TYR A 147 15.60 -19.17 -30.22
N LEU A 148 14.35 -18.79 -29.90
CA LEU A 148 13.21 -19.05 -30.76
C LEU A 148 13.34 -18.36 -32.13
N VAL A 149 13.84 -17.12 -32.16
CA VAL A 149 14.13 -16.41 -33.42
C VAL A 149 15.15 -17.20 -34.26
N SER A 150 16.25 -17.67 -33.66
CA SER A 150 17.24 -18.48 -34.40
C SER A 150 16.69 -19.80 -34.95
N ILE A 151 15.75 -20.44 -34.23
CA ILE A 151 15.06 -21.65 -34.73
C ILE A 151 14.17 -21.31 -35.92
N VAL A 152 13.41 -20.21 -35.82
CA VAL A 152 12.51 -19.78 -36.89
C VAL A 152 13.30 -19.38 -38.13
N GLU A 153 14.39 -18.61 -37.98
CA GLU A 153 15.29 -18.23 -39.07
C GLU A 153 15.89 -19.47 -39.74
N GLY A 154 16.42 -20.43 -38.97
CA GLY A 154 16.95 -21.68 -39.55
C GLY A 154 15.91 -22.52 -40.30
N LYS A 155 14.64 -22.49 -39.87
CA LYS A 155 13.54 -23.15 -40.62
C LYS A 155 13.16 -22.38 -41.89
N ILE A 156 13.25 -21.06 -41.88
CA ILE A 156 13.03 -20.23 -43.09
C ILE A 156 14.11 -20.55 -44.12
N ASP A 157 15.38 -20.61 -43.70
CA ASP A 157 16.49 -20.94 -44.60
C ASP A 157 16.30 -22.34 -45.22
N GLN A 158 15.95 -23.35 -44.42
CA GLN A 158 15.63 -24.69 -44.93
C GLN A 158 14.47 -24.70 -45.93
N LEU A 159 13.42 -23.89 -45.69
CA LEU A 159 12.31 -23.77 -46.63
C LEU A 159 12.72 -23.07 -47.93
N GLN A 160 13.61 -22.07 -47.86
CA GLN A 160 14.17 -21.42 -49.04
C GLN A 160 15.01 -22.39 -49.87
N ASP A 161 15.87 -23.19 -49.23
CA ASP A 161 16.67 -24.22 -49.90
C ASP A 161 15.77 -25.25 -50.60
N ASN A 162 14.72 -25.74 -49.91
CA ASN A 162 13.74 -26.66 -50.50
C ASN A 162 12.99 -26.04 -51.68
N CYS A 163 12.65 -24.75 -51.60
CA CYS A 163 12.01 -24.03 -52.71
C CYS A 163 12.96 -23.93 -53.92
N GLN A 164 14.24 -23.61 -53.70
CA GLN A 164 15.24 -23.57 -54.78
C GLN A 164 15.45 -24.94 -55.42
N GLU A 165 15.50 -26.02 -54.63
CA GLU A 165 15.59 -27.38 -55.15
C GLU A 165 14.37 -27.76 -55.99
N LEU A 166 13.17 -27.39 -55.53
CA LEU A 166 11.94 -27.61 -56.28
C LEU A 166 11.87 -26.77 -57.56
N GLU A 167 12.38 -25.53 -57.55
CA GLU A 167 12.49 -24.69 -58.76
C GLU A 167 13.45 -25.31 -59.77
N LEU A 168 14.59 -25.85 -59.32
CA LEU A 168 15.54 -26.55 -60.18
C LEU A 168 14.91 -27.82 -60.76
N LEU A 169 14.21 -28.61 -59.95
CA LEU A 169 13.50 -29.80 -60.41
C LEU A 169 12.40 -29.45 -61.41
N LEU A 170 11.63 -28.38 -61.16
CA LEU A 170 10.58 -27.92 -62.07
C LEU A 170 11.17 -27.41 -63.39
N THR A 171 12.27 -26.65 -63.34
CA THR A 171 12.96 -26.14 -64.53
C THR A 171 13.54 -27.29 -65.36
N THR A 172 14.17 -28.26 -64.70
CA THR A 172 14.70 -29.48 -65.33
C THR A 172 13.56 -30.28 -65.95
N ALA A 173 12.45 -30.44 -65.24
CA ALA A 173 11.27 -31.12 -65.75
C ALA A 173 10.71 -30.38 -66.98
N LYS A 174 10.52 -29.06 -66.93
CA LYS A 174 10.07 -28.25 -68.07
C LYS A 174 10.99 -28.42 -69.29
N ALA A 175 12.31 -28.41 -69.11
CA ALA A 175 13.29 -28.64 -70.18
C ALA A 175 13.24 -30.05 -70.77
N CYS A 176 13.01 -31.07 -69.93
CA CYS A 176 12.78 -32.44 -70.39
C CYS A 176 11.44 -32.56 -71.15
N PHE A 177 10.39 -31.85 -70.71
CA PHE A 177 9.06 -31.88 -71.32
C PHE A 177 8.97 -31.13 -72.65
N SER A 178 9.72 -30.04 -72.84
CA SER A 178 9.81 -29.33 -74.13
C SER A 178 10.34 -30.22 -75.26
N ASN A 179 11.04 -31.32 -74.92
CA ASN A 179 11.57 -32.29 -75.88
C ASN A 179 10.67 -33.53 -76.09
N LEU A 180 9.55 -33.63 -75.36
CA LEU A 180 8.67 -34.81 -75.34
C LEU A 180 7.25 -34.45 -75.81
N GLU A 181 7.12 -33.80 -76.96
CA GLU A 181 5.80 -33.42 -77.48
C GLU A 181 4.95 -34.58 -78.02
N ASN A 182 5.49 -35.79 -78.16
CA ASN A 182 4.75 -36.95 -78.69
C ASN A 182 5.21 -38.29 -78.09
N SER A 183 5.40 -38.35 -76.76
CA SER A 183 5.84 -39.57 -76.08
C SER A 183 4.75 -40.11 -75.14
N ASP A 184 4.55 -41.43 -75.12
CA ASP A 184 3.67 -42.16 -74.18
C ASP A 184 3.97 -41.83 -72.70
N VAL A 185 5.18 -41.34 -72.43
CA VAL A 185 5.63 -40.85 -71.12
C VAL A 185 4.79 -39.67 -70.63
N TRP A 186 4.31 -38.79 -71.51
CA TRP A 186 3.46 -37.65 -71.13
C TRP A 186 2.08 -38.10 -70.62
N THR A 187 1.52 -39.13 -71.24
CA THR A 187 0.22 -39.71 -70.87
C THR A 187 0.32 -40.41 -69.51
N PHE A 188 1.43 -41.11 -69.25
CA PHE A 188 1.70 -41.75 -67.95
C PHE A 188 1.82 -40.71 -66.81
N LEU A 189 2.54 -39.61 -67.04
CA LEU A 189 2.75 -38.56 -66.04
C LEU A 189 1.49 -37.75 -65.72
N LYS A 190 0.63 -37.45 -66.71
CA LYS A 190 -0.70 -36.86 -66.46
C LYS A 190 -1.54 -37.73 -65.54
N SER A 191 -1.49 -39.05 -65.72
CA SER A 191 -2.19 -40.02 -64.87
C SER A 191 -1.62 -40.05 -63.45
N TRP A 192 -0.28 -40.08 -63.30
CA TRP A 192 0.38 -40.16 -62.00
C TRP A 192 0.21 -38.90 -61.14
N LEU A 193 0.35 -37.71 -61.74
CA LEU A 193 0.21 -36.43 -61.01
C LEU A 193 -1.24 -35.98 -60.83
N LYS A 194 -2.22 -36.69 -61.42
CA LYS A 194 -3.65 -36.32 -61.43
C LYS A 194 -3.91 -34.86 -61.88
N ILE A 195 -3.05 -34.31 -62.73
CA ILE A 195 -3.20 -32.95 -63.25
C ILE A 195 -4.31 -32.97 -64.30
N LYS A 196 -5.43 -32.30 -64.02
CA LYS A 196 -6.59 -32.24 -64.93
C LYS A 196 -6.41 -31.27 -66.11
N ASN A 197 -5.35 -30.48 -66.12
CA ASN A 197 -5.27 -29.28 -66.96
C ASN A 197 -4.34 -29.43 -68.18
N THR A 198 -4.49 -28.53 -69.14
CA THR A 198 -3.75 -28.49 -70.42
C THR A 198 -2.28 -28.12 -70.23
N LYS A 199 -1.42 -28.44 -71.21
CA LYS A 199 0.03 -28.18 -71.19
C LYS A 199 0.35 -26.70 -70.92
N GLU A 200 -0.44 -25.79 -71.49
CA GLU A 200 -0.32 -24.34 -71.31
C GLU A 200 -0.50 -23.89 -69.85
N GLU A 201 -1.38 -24.53 -69.07
CA GLU A 201 -1.58 -24.19 -67.65
C GLU A 201 -0.44 -24.66 -66.74
N PHE A 202 0.22 -25.77 -67.10
CA PHE A 202 1.40 -26.26 -66.39
C PHE A 202 2.64 -25.40 -66.68
N GLU A 203 2.77 -24.92 -67.91
CA GLU A 203 3.84 -24.01 -68.31
C GLU A 203 3.70 -22.63 -67.64
N SER A 204 2.46 -22.15 -67.45
CA SER A 204 2.15 -20.87 -66.79
C SER A 204 2.14 -20.90 -65.26
N MET A 205 2.30 -22.06 -64.60
CA MET A 205 2.34 -22.14 -63.14
C MET A 205 3.68 -21.63 -62.57
N GLU A 206 3.60 -20.63 -61.69
CA GLU A 206 4.71 -20.23 -60.83
C GLU A 206 4.95 -21.26 -59.71
N PRO A 207 6.22 -21.63 -59.42
CA PRO A 207 6.59 -22.68 -58.45
C PRO A 207 5.93 -22.51 -57.07
N CYS A 208 5.88 -21.28 -56.55
CA CYS A 208 5.34 -20.97 -55.23
C CYS A 208 3.81 -21.09 -55.12
N SER A 209 3.10 -20.92 -56.24
CA SER A 209 1.63 -20.94 -56.26
C SER A 209 1.05 -22.35 -56.04
N TYR A 210 1.74 -23.38 -56.55
CA TYR A 210 1.35 -24.79 -56.37
C TYR A 210 1.52 -25.26 -54.91
N LEU A 211 2.60 -24.83 -54.25
CA LEU A 211 2.88 -25.12 -52.83
C LEU A 211 1.86 -24.44 -51.91
N LEU A 212 1.58 -23.15 -52.13
CA LEU A 212 0.57 -22.42 -51.34
C LEU A 212 -0.83 -23.02 -51.49
N GLN A 213 -1.16 -23.61 -52.64
CA GLN A 213 -2.45 -24.27 -52.86
C GLN A 213 -2.57 -25.61 -52.10
N LYS A 214 -1.46 -26.35 -51.95
CA LYS A 214 -1.37 -27.60 -51.18
C LYS A 214 -1.24 -27.36 -49.67
N LEU A 215 -0.67 -26.24 -49.25
CA LEU A 215 -0.49 -25.84 -47.85
C LEU A 215 -1.68 -25.07 -47.25
N LYS A 216 -2.79 -24.89 -47.98
CA LYS A 216 -4.04 -24.34 -47.42
C LYS A 216 -4.62 -25.28 -46.35
N PHE A 217 -4.17 -25.06 -45.11
CA PHE A 217 -4.90 -25.34 -43.87
C PHE A 217 -6.32 -24.77 -43.98
N ARG A 218 -7.31 -25.52 -43.45
CA ARG A 218 -8.73 -25.14 -43.43
C ARG A 218 -8.93 -23.70 -42.92
N PRO A 219 -9.54 -22.79 -43.70
CA PRO A 219 -9.99 -21.51 -43.19
C PRO A 219 -11.35 -21.72 -42.52
N GLY A 220 -11.42 -21.45 -41.22
CA GLY A 220 -12.67 -21.57 -40.46
C GLY A 220 -12.51 -21.36 -38.97
N VAL A 221 -11.78 -20.31 -38.55
CA VAL A 221 -11.97 -19.61 -37.27
C VAL A 221 -11.48 -18.17 -37.47
N GLU A 222 -12.39 -17.29 -37.89
CA GLU A 222 -12.27 -15.86 -37.60
C GLU A 222 -13.05 -15.61 -36.30
N ASP A 223 -12.61 -14.59 -35.55
CA ASP A 223 -13.16 -14.09 -34.28
C ASP A 223 -12.70 -14.77 -32.98
N SER A 224 -11.41 -14.67 -32.71
CA SER A 224 -10.85 -14.07 -31.47
C SER A 224 -9.35 -14.34 -31.43
N PHE A 225 -8.55 -13.30 -31.66
CA PHE A 225 -7.11 -13.39 -31.42
C PHE A 225 -6.88 -13.25 -29.91
N ASP A 226 -7.23 -14.28 -29.15
CA ASP A 226 -6.90 -14.38 -27.74
C ASP A 226 -5.43 -14.81 -27.63
N VAL A 227 -4.56 -13.83 -27.37
CA VAL A 227 -3.12 -14.03 -27.13
C VAL A 227 -2.89 -14.95 -25.91
N SER A 228 -3.90 -15.13 -25.04
CA SER A 228 -3.85 -16.05 -23.90
C SER A 228 -3.85 -17.52 -24.32
N SER A 229 -4.41 -17.86 -25.49
CA SER A 229 -4.43 -19.22 -26.03
C SER A 229 -3.08 -19.66 -26.65
N LEU A 230 -2.24 -18.69 -27.04
CA LEU A 230 -0.88 -18.94 -27.57
C LEU A 230 0.16 -19.18 -26.48
N PHE A 231 -0.07 -18.71 -25.25
CA PHE A 231 0.83 -18.88 -24.11
C PHE A 231 0.31 -19.84 -23.03
N GLY A 232 -0.98 -20.19 -23.04
CA GLY A 232 -1.61 -21.04 -22.02
C GLY A 232 -1.32 -22.54 -22.13
N ASN A 233 -0.92 -23.03 -23.31
CA ASN A 233 -0.67 -24.46 -23.55
C ASN A 233 0.70 -24.76 -24.19
N LEU A 234 1.58 -23.76 -24.28
CA LEU A 234 3.01 -23.93 -24.56
C LEU A 234 3.76 -24.04 -23.22
N THR A 235 3.21 -24.82 -22.29
CA THR A 235 4.07 -25.43 -21.27
C THR A 235 5.11 -26.25 -21.99
N VAL A 236 6.34 -26.06 -21.54
CA VAL A 236 7.57 -26.71 -21.97
C VAL A 236 7.50 -28.20 -21.64
N ASP A 237 6.54 -28.92 -22.22
CA ASP A 237 6.36 -30.38 -22.07
C ASP A 237 6.99 -31.14 -23.24
N ILE A 238 7.22 -30.49 -24.38
CA ILE A 238 7.71 -31.14 -25.61
C ILE A 238 9.18 -31.62 -25.52
N ASN A 239 9.97 -31.22 -24.52
CA ASN A 239 11.35 -31.70 -24.36
C ASN A 239 11.65 -32.49 -23.07
N GLN A 240 10.78 -32.46 -22.06
CA GLN A 240 11.10 -33.09 -20.77
C GLN A 240 10.82 -34.59 -20.79
N ASP A 241 9.71 -34.99 -21.41
CA ASP A 241 9.41 -36.40 -21.63
C ASP A 241 10.34 -36.99 -22.69
N ASN A 242 10.72 -36.22 -23.72
CA ASN A 242 11.67 -36.66 -24.74
C ASN A 242 13.08 -36.86 -24.18
N GLU A 243 13.62 -35.94 -23.36
CA GLU A 243 14.94 -36.14 -22.73
C GLU A 243 14.93 -37.33 -21.76
N LYS A 244 13.85 -37.53 -21.00
CA LYS A 244 13.70 -38.67 -20.09
C LYS A 244 13.65 -40.00 -20.84
N VAL A 245 12.93 -40.04 -21.95
CA VAL A 245 12.82 -41.20 -22.84
C VAL A 245 14.16 -41.48 -23.50
N GLU A 246 14.84 -40.46 -24.06
CA GLU A 246 16.16 -40.60 -24.67
C GLU A 246 17.21 -41.15 -23.69
N PHE A 247 17.30 -40.63 -22.45
CA PHE A 247 18.25 -41.15 -21.46
C PHE A 247 17.95 -42.59 -21.03
N LYS A 248 16.67 -42.97 -20.99
CA LYS A 248 16.23 -44.31 -20.61
C LYS A 248 16.49 -45.31 -21.73
N GLU A 249 16.15 -44.96 -22.96
CA GLU A 249 16.42 -45.76 -24.17
C GLU A 249 17.94 -45.94 -24.38
N ASP A 250 18.74 -44.92 -24.11
CA ASP A 250 20.21 -45.00 -24.17
C ASP A 250 20.80 -45.96 -23.12
N ILE A 251 20.21 -46.06 -21.93
CA ILE A 251 20.68 -47.00 -20.89
C ILE A 251 20.25 -48.42 -21.24
N GLU A 252 19.00 -48.62 -21.67
CA GLU A 252 18.46 -49.92 -22.05
C GLU A 252 19.21 -50.52 -23.26
N SER A 253 19.52 -49.70 -24.27
CA SER A 253 20.32 -50.12 -25.44
C SER A 253 21.73 -50.58 -25.06
N TYR A 254 22.41 -49.88 -24.14
CA TYR A 254 23.74 -50.26 -23.69
C TYR A 254 23.75 -51.50 -22.78
N GLU A 255 22.69 -51.70 -21.98
CA GLU A 255 22.52 -52.91 -21.18
C GLU A 255 22.38 -54.14 -22.09
N GLU A 256 21.62 -54.00 -23.19
CA GLU A 256 21.47 -55.05 -24.21
C GLU A 256 22.81 -55.36 -24.93
N GLU A 257 23.62 -54.34 -25.25
CA GLU A 257 24.96 -54.54 -25.83
C GLU A 257 25.92 -55.26 -24.88
N VAL A 258 25.87 -54.93 -23.58
CA VAL A 258 26.70 -55.60 -22.57
C VAL A 258 26.29 -57.06 -22.39
N GLU A 259 24.98 -57.35 -22.43
CA GLU A 259 24.46 -58.72 -22.36
C GLU A 259 24.89 -59.54 -23.58
N LYS A 260 24.76 -59.00 -24.80
CA LYS A 260 25.23 -59.64 -26.05
C LYS A 260 26.73 -59.94 -26.02
N LEU A 261 27.55 -59.02 -25.52
CA LEU A 261 28.99 -59.24 -25.40
C LEU A 261 29.34 -60.29 -24.34
N SER A 262 28.57 -60.37 -23.26
CA SER A 262 28.74 -61.39 -22.22
C SER A 262 28.45 -62.80 -22.77
N ILE A 263 27.40 -62.93 -23.59
CA ILE A 263 27.05 -64.18 -24.31
C ILE A 263 28.17 -64.59 -25.27
N HIS A 264 28.65 -63.68 -26.13
CA HIS A 264 29.77 -63.98 -27.04
C HIS A 264 31.08 -64.31 -26.30
N LEU A 265 31.31 -63.75 -25.12
CA LEU A 265 32.46 -64.11 -24.28
C LEU A 265 32.37 -65.55 -23.75
N GLN A 266 31.17 -66.03 -23.43
CA GLN A 266 30.95 -67.42 -23.03
C GLN A 266 31.08 -68.39 -24.21
N GLU A 267 30.58 -68.03 -25.39
CA GLU A 267 30.68 -68.84 -26.60
C GLU A 267 32.13 -68.93 -27.12
N SER A 268 32.88 -67.83 -27.05
CA SER A 268 34.26 -67.73 -27.56
C SER A 268 35.31 -68.47 -26.71
N GLN A 269 34.98 -68.85 -25.48
CA GLN A 269 35.81 -69.68 -24.60
C GLN A 269 35.99 -71.12 -25.12
N GLY A 270 35.17 -71.56 -26.08
CA GLY A 270 35.28 -72.90 -26.71
C GLY A 270 36.18 -72.97 -27.95
N GLU A 271 36.36 -71.89 -28.71
CA GLU A 271 36.91 -71.99 -30.09
C GLU A 271 37.91 -70.90 -30.53
N THR A 272 38.19 -69.86 -29.72
CA THR A 272 39.03 -68.73 -30.18
C THR A 272 40.29 -68.48 -29.34
N GLY A 273 41.39 -68.16 -30.04
CA GLY A 273 42.72 -67.98 -29.41
C GLY A 273 42.79 -66.82 -28.39
N PRO A 274 43.78 -66.85 -27.46
CA PRO A 274 43.85 -65.99 -26.26
C PRO A 274 43.83 -64.48 -26.51
N GLN A 275 44.23 -64.04 -27.72
CA GLN A 275 44.20 -62.63 -28.11
C GLN A 275 42.77 -62.09 -28.31
N LYS A 276 41.83 -62.88 -28.84
CA LYS A 276 40.43 -62.46 -29.03
C LYS A 276 39.70 -62.35 -27.69
N ALA A 277 39.90 -63.31 -26.79
CA ALA A 277 39.33 -63.29 -25.45
C ALA A 277 39.78 -62.05 -24.64
N THR A 278 41.03 -61.63 -24.79
CA THR A 278 41.56 -60.43 -24.12
C THR A 278 40.92 -59.14 -24.67
N ALA A 279 40.68 -59.06 -25.99
CA ALA A 279 40.02 -57.93 -26.62
C ALA A 279 38.54 -57.82 -26.20
N TYR A 280 37.80 -58.92 -26.15
CA TYR A 280 36.41 -58.92 -25.65
C TYR A 280 36.32 -58.53 -24.18
N LYS A 281 37.25 -59.03 -23.34
CA LYS A 281 37.30 -58.66 -21.92
C LYS A 281 37.56 -57.16 -21.73
N LYS A 282 38.45 -56.56 -22.52
CA LYS A 282 38.71 -55.12 -22.49
C LYS A 282 37.47 -54.31 -22.91
N LYS A 283 36.82 -54.70 -24.00
CA LYS A 283 35.58 -54.06 -24.49
C LYS A 283 34.44 -54.16 -23.48
N GLY A 284 34.31 -55.30 -22.79
CA GLY A 284 33.31 -55.49 -21.73
C GLY A 284 33.52 -54.55 -20.54
N ILE A 285 34.78 -54.33 -20.12
CA ILE A 285 35.11 -53.38 -19.04
C ILE A 285 34.78 -51.95 -19.49
N GLU A 286 35.16 -51.55 -20.70
CA GLU A 286 34.88 -50.21 -21.25
C GLU A 286 33.37 -49.92 -21.30
N LEU A 287 32.56 -50.90 -21.70
CA LEU A 287 31.09 -50.75 -21.72
C LEU A 287 30.47 -50.73 -20.33
N GLN A 288 30.97 -51.54 -19.39
CA GLN A 288 30.50 -51.50 -18.00
C GLN A 288 30.81 -50.16 -17.34
N ASP A 289 31.99 -49.58 -17.58
CA ASP A 289 32.35 -48.27 -17.05
C ASP A 289 31.54 -47.15 -17.75
N GLY A 290 31.28 -47.28 -19.05
CA GLY A 290 30.36 -46.42 -19.78
C GLY A 290 28.93 -46.44 -19.22
N LEU A 291 28.39 -47.63 -18.93
CA LEU A 291 27.07 -47.80 -18.28
C LEU A 291 27.00 -47.17 -16.90
N LYS A 292 28.03 -47.37 -16.06
CA LYS A 292 28.09 -46.74 -14.73
C LYS A 292 28.05 -45.22 -14.83
N GLU A 293 28.79 -44.63 -15.76
CA GLU A 293 28.80 -43.18 -15.96
C GLU A 293 27.45 -42.67 -16.49
N ARG A 294 26.81 -43.36 -17.45
CA ARG A 294 25.47 -43.00 -17.92
C ARG A 294 24.42 -43.07 -16.80
N ARG A 295 24.41 -44.16 -16.01
CA ARG A 295 23.53 -44.28 -14.84
C ARG A 295 23.77 -43.16 -13.82
N ARG A 296 25.02 -42.75 -13.61
CA ARG A 296 25.36 -41.62 -12.74
C ARG A 296 24.81 -40.29 -13.27
N ARG A 297 24.89 -40.04 -14.58
CA ARG A 297 24.31 -38.85 -15.21
C ARG A 297 22.79 -38.85 -15.10
N TYR A 298 22.15 -39.98 -15.35
CA TYR A 298 20.70 -40.13 -15.20
C TYR A 298 20.22 -39.89 -13.76
N ALA A 299 20.94 -40.42 -12.77
CA ALA A 299 20.66 -40.15 -11.36
C ALA A 299 20.74 -38.64 -11.04
N LYS A 300 21.82 -37.98 -11.47
CA LYS A 300 21.98 -36.52 -11.30
C LYS A 300 20.87 -35.71 -11.99
N TRP A 301 20.49 -36.10 -13.21
CA TRP A 301 19.40 -35.46 -13.94
C TRP A 301 18.07 -35.64 -13.21
N THR A 302 17.81 -36.85 -12.70
CA THR A 302 16.61 -37.16 -11.91
C THR A 302 16.54 -36.30 -10.64
N ASP A 303 17.64 -36.20 -9.90
CA ASP A 303 17.73 -35.36 -8.70
C ASP A 303 17.49 -33.87 -9.03
N TYR A 304 18.07 -33.39 -10.13
CA TYR A 304 17.87 -32.03 -10.62
C TYR A 304 16.40 -31.77 -10.98
N MET A 305 15.74 -32.69 -11.69
CA MET A 305 14.34 -32.56 -12.07
C MET A 305 13.43 -32.58 -10.83
N ASN A 306 13.68 -33.47 -9.88
CA ASN A 306 12.94 -33.51 -8.61
C ASN A 306 13.13 -32.23 -7.78
N ALA A 307 14.34 -31.67 -7.74
CA ALA A 307 14.60 -30.40 -7.05
C ALA A 307 13.87 -29.23 -7.71
N ARG A 308 13.89 -29.18 -9.05
CA ARG A 308 13.18 -28.17 -9.83
C ARG A 308 11.66 -28.26 -9.64
N GLU A 309 11.08 -29.46 -9.62
CA GLU A 309 9.65 -29.66 -9.36
C GLU A 309 9.27 -29.16 -7.96
N LYS A 310 10.08 -29.47 -6.94
CA LYS A 310 9.89 -28.92 -5.59
C LYS A 310 9.93 -27.40 -5.57
N ASP A 311 10.84 -26.77 -6.32
CA ASP A 311 10.91 -25.31 -6.39
C ASP A 311 9.70 -24.71 -7.13
N GLN A 312 9.20 -25.37 -8.18
CA GLN A 312 7.95 -24.96 -8.84
C GLN A 312 6.75 -25.07 -7.88
N GLN A 313 6.65 -26.16 -7.11
CA GLN A 313 5.61 -26.31 -6.09
C GLN A 313 5.68 -25.21 -5.03
N LYS A 314 6.89 -24.84 -4.57
CA LYS A 314 7.07 -23.71 -3.63
C LYS A 314 6.61 -22.39 -4.22
N VAL A 315 6.93 -22.11 -5.48
CA VAL A 315 6.50 -20.89 -6.17
C VAL A 315 4.97 -20.87 -6.27
N PHE A 316 4.34 -21.98 -6.64
CA PHE A 316 2.89 -22.10 -6.72
C PHE A 316 2.20 -21.86 -5.36
N LEU A 317 2.69 -22.50 -4.30
CA LEU A 317 2.17 -22.27 -2.94
C LEU A 317 2.35 -20.82 -2.48
N SER A 318 3.47 -20.20 -2.82
CA SER A 318 3.72 -18.79 -2.50
C SER A 318 2.76 -17.86 -3.23
N GLN A 319 2.44 -18.15 -4.50
CA GLN A 319 1.44 -17.41 -5.28
C GLN A 319 0.04 -17.53 -4.69
N LEU A 320 -0.35 -18.72 -4.24
CA LEU A 320 -1.64 -18.93 -3.55
C LEU A 320 -1.71 -18.10 -2.27
N LYS A 321 -0.66 -18.12 -1.45
CA LYS A 321 -0.62 -17.32 -0.22
C LYS A 321 -0.72 -15.82 -0.48
N ILE A 322 -0.02 -15.31 -1.50
CA ILE A 322 -0.11 -13.90 -1.90
C ILE A 322 -1.54 -13.55 -2.35
N LYS A 323 -2.23 -14.46 -3.05
CA LYS A 323 -3.62 -14.25 -3.46
C LYS A 323 -4.55 -14.15 -2.24
N GLU A 324 -4.42 -15.06 -1.28
CA GLU A 324 -5.21 -15.03 -0.04
C GLU A 324 -4.95 -13.75 0.78
N GLU A 325 -3.70 -13.31 0.88
CA GLU A 325 -3.35 -12.05 1.55
C GLU A 325 -3.98 -10.84 0.86
N LYS A 326 -4.00 -10.81 -0.48
CA LYS A 326 -4.69 -9.76 -1.24
C LYS A 326 -6.19 -9.76 -1.02
N ASP A 327 -6.82 -10.93 -1.04
CA ASP A 327 -8.25 -11.06 -0.79
C ASP A 327 -8.61 -10.60 0.65
N ASN A 328 -7.74 -10.87 1.62
CA ASN A 328 -7.90 -10.39 2.99
C ASN A 328 -7.74 -8.87 3.11
N ILE A 329 -6.75 -8.27 2.43
CA ILE A 329 -6.57 -6.81 2.40
C ILE A 329 -7.82 -6.13 1.82
N TYR A 330 -8.31 -6.63 0.69
CA TYR A 330 -9.52 -6.11 0.05
C TYR A 330 -10.73 -6.17 0.99
N LYS A 331 -10.90 -7.27 1.72
CA LYS A 331 -11.97 -7.41 2.72
C LYS A 331 -11.82 -6.42 3.89
N CYS A 332 -10.59 -6.18 4.36
CA CYS A 332 -10.33 -5.18 5.39
C CYS A 332 -10.66 -3.76 4.93
N GLU A 333 -10.37 -3.42 3.67
CA GLU A 333 -10.73 -2.13 3.07
C GLU A 333 -12.25 -1.97 2.99
N GLN A 334 -12.97 -2.99 2.51
CA GLN A 334 -14.44 -2.96 2.49
C GLN A 334 -15.04 -2.74 3.89
N LEU A 335 -14.56 -3.46 4.90
CA LEU A 335 -15.01 -3.29 6.28
C LEU A 335 -14.67 -1.90 6.85
N LYS A 336 -13.53 -1.32 6.43
CA LYS A 336 -13.16 0.04 6.83
C LYS A 336 -14.12 1.08 6.25
N ASP A 337 -14.50 0.92 4.99
CA ASP A 337 -15.45 1.81 4.33
C ASP A 337 -16.85 1.67 4.94
N GLU A 338 -17.32 0.45 5.22
CA GLU A 338 -18.57 0.20 5.95
C GLU A 338 -18.54 0.83 7.35
N ASN A 339 -17.47 0.66 8.12
CA ASN A 339 -17.32 1.28 9.43
C ASN A 339 -17.31 2.81 9.35
N SER A 340 -16.70 3.38 8.31
CA SER A 340 -16.72 4.83 8.06
C SER A 340 -18.15 5.32 7.78
N ALA A 341 -18.93 4.60 6.97
CA ALA A 341 -20.32 4.93 6.71
C ALA A 341 -21.18 4.88 8.01
N ILE A 342 -21.02 3.82 8.82
CA ILE A 342 -21.69 3.69 10.11
C ILE A 342 -21.30 4.83 11.07
N ALA A 343 -20.01 5.21 11.10
CA ALA A 343 -19.55 6.31 11.93
C ALA A 343 -20.18 7.66 11.52
N GLN A 344 -20.36 7.90 10.21
CA GLN A 344 -21.04 9.09 9.70
C GLN A 344 -22.53 9.10 10.05
N GLU A 345 -23.22 7.96 9.95
CA GLU A 345 -24.62 7.84 10.38
C GLU A 345 -24.79 8.10 11.89
N LEU A 346 -23.89 7.56 12.72
CA LEU A 346 -23.88 7.83 14.16
C LEU A 346 -23.65 9.32 14.49
N ASP A 347 -22.79 10.01 13.75
CA ASP A 347 -22.58 11.46 13.93
C ASP A 347 -23.84 12.26 13.55
N SER A 348 -24.50 11.87 12.46
CA SER A 348 -25.77 12.46 12.03
C SER A 348 -26.87 12.30 13.08
N LEU A 349 -27.03 11.08 13.62
CA LEU A 349 -27.99 10.81 14.69
C LEU A 349 -27.69 11.59 15.97
N LYS A 350 -26.41 11.75 16.33
CA LYS A 350 -25.99 12.58 17.48
C LYS A 350 -26.34 14.05 17.28
N LYS A 351 -26.14 14.59 16.08
CA LYS A 351 -26.51 15.97 15.73
C LYS A 351 -28.02 16.17 15.78
N GLU A 352 -28.79 15.27 15.19
CA GLU A 352 -30.26 15.33 15.24
C GLU A 352 -30.78 15.25 16.68
N SER A 353 -30.21 14.35 17.49
CA SER A 353 -30.54 14.23 18.91
C SER A 353 -30.23 15.50 19.70
N HIS A 354 -29.04 16.08 19.52
CA HIS A 354 -28.68 17.36 20.14
C HIS A 354 -29.64 18.49 19.74
N GLN A 355 -30.03 18.54 18.47
CA GLN A 355 -30.97 19.54 18.00
C GLN A 355 -32.35 19.37 18.65
N LYS A 356 -32.85 18.14 18.75
CA LYS A 356 -34.12 17.82 19.43
C LYS A 356 -34.10 18.22 20.90
N VAL A 357 -33.04 17.86 21.64
CA VAL A 357 -32.88 18.24 23.05
C VAL A 357 -32.81 19.76 23.21
N THR A 358 -32.04 20.43 22.36
CA THR A 358 -31.91 21.90 22.37
C THR A 358 -33.25 22.59 22.13
N ASN A 359 -34.01 22.12 21.13
CA ASN A 359 -35.34 22.66 20.83
C ASN A 359 -36.33 22.40 21.97
N MET A 360 -36.30 21.21 22.57
CA MET A 360 -37.14 20.88 23.72
C MET A 360 -36.85 21.79 24.92
N LEU A 361 -35.57 21.99 25.27
CA LEU A 361 -35.16 22.90 26.35
C LEU A 361 -35.58 24.34 26.09
N ARG A 362 -35.49 24.80 24.83
CA ARG A 362 -35.96 26.13 24.43
C ARG A 362 -37.47 26.28 24.63
N ASN A 363 -38.26 25.34 24.09
CA ASN A 363 -39.71 25.37 24.23
C ASN A 363 -40.13 25.33 25.70
N HIS A 364 -39.47 24.51 26.51
CA HIS A 364 -39.79 24.43 27.93
C HIS A 364 -39.44 25.73 28.68
N LYS A 365 -38.35 26.40 28.29
CA LYS A 365 -38.03 27.73 28.81
C LYS A 365 -39.07 28.77 28.41
N ASP A 366 -39.48 28.79 27.15
CA ASP A 366 -40.52 29.72 26.66
C ASP A 366 -41.86 29.51 27.39
N GLU A 367 -42.23 28.26 27.70
CA GLU A 367 -43.39 27.93 28.53
C GLU A 367 -43.26 28.48 29.96
N VAL A 368 -42.11 28.25 30.62
CA VAL A 368 -41.85 28.77 31.97
C VAL A 368 -41.88 30.30 32.00
N ASP A 369 -41.27 30.96 31.03
CA ASP A 369 -41.25 32.42 30.92
C ASP A 369 -42.67 32.97 30.66
N SER A 370 -43.46 32.29 29.82
CA SER A 370 -44.88 32.61 29.60
C SER A 370 -45.71 32.49 30.89
N PHE A 371 -45.54 31.40 31.64
CA PHE A 371 -46.22 31.21 32.92
C PHE A 371 -45.82 32.28 33.95
N GLN A 372 -44.53 32.62 34.05
CA GLN A 372 -44.07 33.68 34.94
C GLN A 372 -44.70 35.02 34.58
N LYS A 373 -44.78 35.36 33.29
CA LYS A 373 -45.39 36.59 32.81
C LYS A 373 -46.89 36.65 33.10
N GLN A 374 -47.63 35.56 32.87
CA GLN A 374 -49.05 35.47 33.25
C GLN A 374 -49.23 35.63 34.76
N ASN A 375 -48.37 35.02 35.56
CA ASN A 375 -48.46 35.09 37.02
C ASN A 375 -48.19 36.51 37.54
N GLN A 376 -47.23 37.23 36.94
CA GLN A 376 -46.98 38.64 37.23
C GLN A 376 -48.19 39.52 36.88
N ASP A 377 -48.82 39.32 35.72
CA ASP A 377 -49.99 40.09 35.33
C ASP A 377 -51.18 39.83 36.27
N LEU A 378 -51.37 38.57 36.68
CA LEU A 378 -52.36 38.20 37.70
C LEU A 378 -52.05 38.87 39.04
N GLN A 379 -50.80 38.86 39.51
CA GLN A 379 -50.39 39.57 40.74
C GLN A 379 -50.70 41.07 40.65
N HIS A 380 -50.41 41.72 39.53
CA HIS A 380 -50.73 43.13 39.33
C HIS A 380 -52.24 43.39 39.37
N ARG A 381 -53.07 42.55 38.73
CA ARG A 381 -54.53 42.68 38.79
C ARG A 381 -55.06 42.44 40.21
N LEU A 382 -54.52 41.45 40.92
CA LEU A 382 -54.91 41.10 42.27
C LEU A 382 -54.57 42.22 43.27
N SER A 383 -53.39 42.85 43.11
CA SER A 383 -53.01 44.05 43.87
C SER A 383 -53.98 45.20 43.64
N ARG A 384 -54.32 45.54 42.39
CA ARG A 384 -55.30 46.60 42.08
C ARG A 384 -56.67 46.30 42.71
N LYS A 385 -57.11 45.04 42.65
CA LYS A 385 -58.37 44.62 43.28
C LYS A 385 -58.32 44.72 44.80
N GLN A 386 -57.19 44.41 45.44
CA GLN A 386 -57.02 44.61 46.88
C GLN A 386 -57.04 46.09 47.27
N ASP A 387 -56.46 46.98 46.46
CA ASP A 387 -56.50 48.42 46.70
C ASP A 387 -57.91 48.99 46.53
N GLU A 388 -58.67 48.55 45.51
CA GLU A 388 -60.10 48.86 45.38
C GLU A 388 -60.90 48.41 46.62
N LEU A 389 -60.61 47.21 47.13
CA LEU A 389 -61.28 46.64 48.31
C LEU A 389 -60.92 47.40 49.60
N LYS A 390 -59.66 47.84 49.74
CA LYS A 390 -59.24 48.75 50.82
C LYS A 390 -59.96 50.10 50.72
N SER A 391 -60.07 50.66 49.53
CA SER A 391 -60.80 51.92 49.29
C SER A 391 -62.28 51.80 49.67
N LEU A 392 -62.95 50.71 49.26
CA LEU A 392 -64.32 50.43 49.65
C LEU A 392 -64.49 50.27 51.16
N LYS A 393 -63.56 49.57 51.83
CA LYS A 393 -63.56 49.46 53.31
C LYS A 393 -63.39 50.82 53.98
N ALA A 394 -62.54 51.70 53.45
CA ALA A 394 -62.36 53.05 53.99
C ALA A 394 -63.64 53.89 53.88
N VAL A 395 -64.36 53.80 52.75
CA VAL A 395 -65.67 54.44 52.57
C VAL A 395 -66.69 53.87 53.56
N VAL A 396 -66.79 52.55 53.67
CA VAL A 396 -67.69 51.88 54.62
C VAL A 396 -67.40 52.30 56.05
N ASN A 397 -66.13 52.36 56.46
CA ASN A 397 -65.74 52.80 57.80
C ASN A 397 -66.12 54.26 58.05
N SER A 398 -65.93 55.14 57.06
CA SER A 398 -66.33 56.55 57.15
C SER A 398 -67.85 56.69 57.33
N VAL A 399 -68.63 55.91 56.60
CA VAL A 399 -70.10 55.85 56.75
C VAL A 399 -70.51 55.34 58.13
N ILE A 400 -69.85 54.31 58.66
CA ILE A 400 -70.12 53.77 60.00
C ILE A 400 -69.84 54.82 61.08
N GLU A 401 -68.70 55.54 60.99
CA GLU A 401 -68.35 56.59 61.94
C GLU A 401 -69.32 57.78 61.88
N LEU A 402 -69.75 58.20 60.68
CA LEU A 402 -70.82 59.19 60.53
C LEU A 402 -72.13 58.72 61.16
N LYS A 403 -72.48 57.44 61.00
CA LYS A 403 -73.70 56.87 61.58
C LYS A 403 -73.62 56.82 63.12
N LYS A 404 -72.45 56.53 63.69
CA LYS A 404 -72.21 56.61 65.15
C LYS A 404 -72.22 58.06 65.66
N GLY A 405 -71.73 59.02 64.87
CA GLY A 405 -71.79 60.46 65.17
C GLY A 405 -73.22 61.02 65.16
N ASN A 406 -74.03 60.64 64.17
CA ASN A 406 -75.45 60.99 64.11
C ASN A 406 -76.25 60.30 65.23
N ALA A 407 -75.94 59.05 65.58
CA ALA A 407 -76.57 58.38 66.72
C ALA A 407 -76.22 59.04 68.06
N LYS A 408 -75.02 59.62 68.22
CA LYS A 408 -74.65 60.41 69.41
C LYS A 408 -75.28 61.81 69.42
N SER A 409 -75.58 62.38 68.26
CA SER A 409 -76.26 63.67 68.13
C SER A 409 -77.77 63.57 68.36
N SER A 410 -78.35 62.37 68.25
CA SER A 410 -79.76 62.08 68.54
C SER A 410 -80.08 61.87 70.04
N VAL A 411 -79.08 61.90 70.93
CA VAL A 411 -79.28 61.73 72.39
C VAL A 411 -79.32 63.09 73.12
N TYR A 412 -79.16 64.21 72.39
CA TYR A 412 -79.37 65.57 72.88
C TYR A 412 -80.45 66.27 72.03
N VAL A 413 -81.70 65.82 72.14
CA VAL A 413 -82.90 66.62 71.84
C VAL A 413 -83.94 66.34 72.90
#